data_AF-A0A3A8N6X8-F1
#
_entry.id   AF-A0A3A8N6X8-F1
#
_cell.length_a   1.000
_cell.length_b   1.000
_cell.length_c   1.000
_cell.angle_alpha   90.00
_cell.angle_beta   90.00
_cell.angle_gamma   90.00
#
_symmetry.space_group_name_H-M   'P 1'
#
loop_
_entity.id
_entity.type
_entity.pdbx_description
1 polymer ?
#
loop_
_entity_poly.entity_id
_entity_poly.type
_entity_poly.pdbx_seq_one_letter_code
_entity_poly.pdbx_strand_id
1 'polypeptide(L)'
;MGLLQPTSTTPHLDALLALPTPAEPLETTVDGQRVVLEARDEIVLRCGQSSITLRRNGQVVIRGVQVETRATGLNRIKGGNVQIN
;
A
#
# COMPACT_ATOMS: atom_id res chain seq x y z
N MET A 1 37.42 -5.51 -33.66
CA MET A 1 37.75 -4.35 -32.81
C MET A 1 36.83 -4.41 -31.60
N GLY A 2 37.22 -5.20 -30.60
CA GLY A 2 36.44 -5.41 -29.38
C GLY A 2 36.70 -4.29 -28.39
N LEU A 3 35.63 -3.75 -27.80
CA LEU A 3 35.75 -3.00 -26.56
C LEU A 3 35.71 -4.04 -25.44
N LEU A 4 36.85 -4.25 -24.79
CA LEU A 4 36.92 -5.02 -23.55
C LEU A 4 36.06 -4.28 -22.51
N GLN A 5 34.96 -4.89 -22.06
CA GLN A 5 34.31 -4.43 -20.84
C GLN A 5 35.33 -4.60 -19.69
N PRO A 6 35.69 -3.54 -18.95
CA PRO A 6 36.54 -3.71 -17.79
C PRO A 6 35.79 -4.59 -16.78
N THR A 7 36.31 -5.78 -16.51
CA THR A 7 35.89 -6.61 -15.39
C THR A 7 36.12 -5.79 -14.13
N SER A 8 35.05 -5.37 -13.45
CA SER A 8 35.18 -4.57 -12.24
C SER A 8 35.95 -5.36 -11.17
N THR A 9 36.92 -4.71 -10.53
CA THR A 9 37.80 -5.34 -9.55
C THR A 9 37.08 -5.68 -8.23
N THR A 10 35.85 -5.21 -8.04
CA THR A 10 35.06 -5.35 -6.81
C THR A 10 33.60 -5.71 -7.11
N PRO A 11 33.32 -6.91 -7.66
CA PRO A 11 31.96 -7.32 -8.03
C PRO A 11 30.99 -7.35 -6.85
N HIS A 12 31.50 -7.53 -5.64
CA HIS A 12 30.71 -7.48 -4.40
C HIS A 12 30.26 -6.06 -4.05
N LEU A 13 31.09 -5.04 -4.33
CA LEU A 13 30.72 -3.65 -4.10
C LEU A 13 29.62 -3.21 -5.08
N ASP A 14 29.72 -3.67 -6.34
CA ASP A 14 28.72 -3.41 -7.35
C ASP A 14 27.36 -4.03 -7.00
N ALA A 15 27.36 -5.24 -6.42
CA ALA A 15 26.14 -5.90 -5.93
C ALA A 15 25.51 -5.17 -4.73
N LEU A 16 26.32 -4.58 -3.84
CA LEU A 16 25.86 -3.73 -2.74
C LEU A 16 25.30 -2.38 -3.22
N LEU A 17 25.80 -1.86 -4.34
CA LEU A 17 25.29 -0.64 -4.97
C LEU A 17 24.02 -0.89 -5.79
N ALA A 18 23.80 -2.13 -6.24
CA ALA A 18 22.58 -2.57 -6.93
C ALA A 18 21.42 -2.91 -5.97
N LEU A 19 21.53 -2.58 -4.68
CA LEU A 19 20.40 -2.66 -3.76
C LEU A 19 19.25 -1.80 -4.33
N PRO A 20 18.00 -2.29 -4.27
CA PRO A 20 16.85 -1.53 -4.76
C PRO A 20 16.80 -0.19 -4.03
N THR A 21 17.10 0.88 -4.76
CA THR A 21 16.95 2.26 -4.33
C THR A 21 15.51 2.44 -3.82
N PRO A 22 15.27 3.15 -2.70
CA PRO A 22 13.91 3.40 -2.23
C PRO A 22 13.09 3.93 -3.40
N ALA A 23 12.02 3.20 -3.74
CA ALA A 23 11.17 3.52 -4.86
C ALA A 23 10.80 5.01 -4.76
N GLU A 24 11.11 5.78 -5.81
CA GLU A 24 10.65 7.15 -5.94
C GLU A 24 9.15 7.21 -5.64
N PRO A 25 8.62 8.30 -5.05
CA PRO A 25 7.20 8.43 -4.81
C PRO A 25 6.47 8.16 -6.13
N LEU A 26 5.78 7.03 -6.22
CA LEU A 26 4.98 6.70 -7.38
C LEU A 26 3.73 7.58 -7.30
N GLU A 27 3.80 8.76 -7.92
CA GLU A 27 2.62 9.57 -8.18
C GLU A 27 1.73 8.80 -9.15
N THR A 28 0.74 8.08 -8.62
CA THR A 28 -0.29 7.46 -9.43
C THR A 28 -1.37 8.50 -9.72
N THR A 29 -1.36 9.01 -10.95
CA THR A 29 -2.50 9.76 -11.48
C THR A 29 -3.51 8.72 -11.95
N VAL A 30 -4.70 8.75 -11.37
CA VAL A 30 -5.80 7.89 -11.79
C VAL A 30 -6.69 8.69 -12.72
N ASP A 31 -6.97 8.09 -13.88
CA ASP A 31 -7.68 8.60 -15.05
C ASP A 31 -9.16 9.00 -14.80
N GLY A 32 -9.56 9.17 -13.53
CA GLY A 32 -10.84 9.75 -13.12
C GLY A 32 -12.04 8.81 -13.18
N GLN A 33 -11.88 7.57 -13.64
CA GLN A 33 -13.00 6.63 -13.77
C GLN A 33 -13.04 5.56 -12.67
N ARG A 34 -11.97 4.79 -12.46
CA ARG A 34 -11.94 3.72 -11.44
C ARG A 34 -10.51 3.32 -11.07
N VAL A 35 -10.23 3.25 -9.77
CA VAL A 35 -9.03 2.61 -9.21
C VAL A 35 -9.39 1.21 -8.72
N VAL A 36 -8.56 0.22 -9.01
CA VAL A 36 -8.65 -1.10 -8.39
C VAL A 36 -7.31 -1.42 -7.74
N LEU A 37 -7.32 -1.67 -6.43
CA LEU A 37 -6.16 -2.14 -5.67
C LEU A 37 -6.39 -3.61 -5.31
N GLU A 38 -5.52 -4.50 -5.79
CA GLU A 38 -5.58 -5.94 -5.50
C GLU A 38 -4.30 -6.40 -4.81
N ALA A 39 -4.45 -7.20 -3.76
CA ALA A 39 -3.34 -7.86 -3.09
C ALA A 39 -3.74 -9.28 -2.69
N ARG A 40 -2.76 -10.18 -2.66
CA ARG A 40 -2.99 -11.58 -2.27
C ARG A 40 -3.26 -11.69 -0.77
N ASP A 41 -2.55 -10.94 0.06
CA ASP A 41 -2.57 -11.09 1.52
C ASP A 41 -3.17 -9.89 2.25
N GLU A 42 -2.67 -8.68 2.00
CA GLU A 42 -3.09 -7.48 2.73
C GLU A 42 -2.96 -6.22 1.87
N ILE A 43 -3.88 -5.26 2.05
CA ILE A 43 -3.77 -3.88 1.57
C ILE A 43 -3.80 -2.97 2.80
N VAL A 44 -2.77 -2.13 2.95
CA VAL A 44 -2.68 -1.14 4.04
C VAL A 44 -2.60 0.26 3.46
N LEU A 45 -3.61 1.08 3.71
CA LEU A 45 -3.60 2.52 3.45
C LEU A 45 -3.25 3.23 4.76
N ARG A 46 -2.09 3.90 4.84
CA ARG A 46 -1.59 4.53 6.07
C ARG A 46 -1.26 6.00 5.86
N CYS A 47 -1.66 6.82 6.83
CA CYS A 47 -1.25 8.22 6.93
C CYS A 47 -1.12 8.60 8.41
N GLY A 48 0.09 8.91 8.87
CA GLY A 48 0.36 9.22 10.27
C GLY A 48 -0.11 8.13 11.24
N GLN A 49 -0.98 8.50 12.20
CA GLN A 49 -1.58 7.60 13.21
C GLN A 49 -2.82 6.84 12.71
N SER A 50 -3.20 7.01 11.45
CA SER A 50 -4.40 6.42 10.87
C SER A 50 -4.07 5.33 9.86
N SER A 51 -4.90 4.29 9.83
CA SER A 51 -4.77 3.21 8.85
C SER A 51 -6.10 2.54 8.51
N ILE A 52 -6.26 2.16 7.25
CA ILE A 52 -7.29 1.23 6.78
C ILE A 52 -6.59 -0.02 6.28
N THR A 53 -6.93 -1.18 6.82
CA THR A 53 -6.31 -2.47 6.48
C THR A 53 -7.36 -3.45 5.98
N LEU A 54 -7.15 -4.01 4.79
CA LEU A 54 -7.96 -5.07 4.19
C LEU A 54 -7.14 -6.35 4.17
N ARG A 55 -7.69 -7.45 4.67
CA ARG A 55 -7.00 -8.75 4.77
C ARG A 55 -7.63 -9.82 3.89
N ARG A 56 -6.83 -10.81 3.49
CA ARG A 56 -7.26 -12.00 2.73
C ARG A 56 -8.50 -12.71 3.31
N ASN A 57 -8.67 -12.71 4.63
CA ASN A 57 -9.81 -13.34 5.30
C ASN A 57 -11.10 -12.50 5.27
N GLY A 58 -11.10 -11.35 4.56
CA GLY A 58 -12.24 -10.45 4.46
C GLY A 58 -12.36 -9.45 5.62
N GLN A 59 -11.43 -9.45 6.58
CA GLN A 59 -11.42 -8.47 7.66
C GLN A 59 -11.02 -7.08 7.15
N VAL A 60 -11.80 -6.07 7.54
CA VAL A 60 -11.47 -4.65 7.34
C VAL A 60 -11.28 -4.00 8.70
N VAL A 61 -10.15 -3.34 8.91
CA VAL A 61 -9.82 -2.64 10.17
C VAL A 61 -9.56 -1.16 9.87
N ILE A 62 -10.30 -0.28 10.53
CA ILE A 62 -10.12 1.17 10.47
C ILE A 62 -9.58 1.63 11.83
N ARG A 63 -8.43 2.31 11.83
CA ARG A 63 -7.79 2.86 13.04
C ARG A 63 -7.47 4.34 12.83
N GLY A 64 -7.61 5.11 13.89
CA GLY A 64 -7.25 6.52 13.93
C GLY A 64 -7.69 7.14 15.27
N VAL A 65 -7.34 8.41 15.48
CA VAL A 65 -7.77 9.17 16.67
C VAL A 65 -9.29 9.39 16.66
N GLN A 66 -9.86 9.62 15.48
CA GLN A 66 -11.29 9.79 15.25
C GLN A 66 -11.68 9.09 13.94
N VAL A 67 -12.85 8.46 13.91
CA VAL A 67 -13.45 7.93 12.68
C VAL A 67 -14.80 8.61 12.47
N GLU A 68 -14.90 9.50 11.49
CA GLU A 68 -16.17 10.11 11.08
C GLU A 68 -16.76 9.34 9.89
N THR A 69 -17.98 8.83 10.04
CA THR A 69 -18.73 8.25 8.92
C THR A 69 -19.96 9.12 8.65
N ARG A 70 -20.03 9.69 7.45
CA ARG A 70 -21.11 10.60 7.04
C ARG A 70 -21.78 10.08 5.77
N ALA A 71 -23.11 10.07 5.77
CA ALA A 71 -23.92 9.77 4.60
C ALA A 71 -25.01 10.84 4.46
N THR A 72 -25.34 11.23 3.24
CA THR A 72 -26.50 12.10 2.95
C THR A 72 -27.83 11.32 3.03
N GLY A 73 -27.79 10.02 2.74
CA GLY A 73 -28.88 9.09 2.93
C GLY A 73 -28.69 8.22 4.17
N LEU A 74 -28.89 6.91 4.03
CA LEU A 74 -28.76 5.96 5.13
C LEU A 74 -27.32 5.48 5.30
N ASN A 75 -26.79 5.58 6.52
CA ASN A 75 -25.61 4.82 6.93
C ASN A 75 -26.07 3.46 7.49
N ARG A 76 -25.89 2.38 6.73
CA ARG A 76 -26.45 1.06 7.03
C ARG A 76 -25.35 0.11 7.53
N ILE A 77 -25.48 -0.32 8.78
CA ILE A 77 -24.59 -1.31 9.40
C ILE A 77 -25.38 -2.60 9.59
N LYS A 78 -24.83 -3.73 9.12
CA LYS A 78 -25.44 -5.06 9.23
C LYS A 78 -24.38 -6.07 9.66
N GLY A 79 -24.75 -6.98 10.55
CA GLY A 79 -23.90 -8.07 11.01
C GLY A 79 -24.68 -9.01 11.92
N GLY A 80 -24.16 -10.23 12.12
CA GLY A 80 -24.74 -11.16 13.11
C GLY A 80 -24.65 -10.62 14.54
N ASN A 81 -23.70 -9.72 14.79
CA ASN A 81 -23.60 -8.91 16.01
C ASN A 81 -23.03 -7.53 15.64
N VAL A 82 -23.56 -6.47 16.25
CA VAL A 82 -23.01 -5.12 16.18
C VAL A 82 -22.81 -4.65 17.62
N GLN A 83 -21.54 -4.53 18.03
CA GLN A 83 -21.17 -4.02 19.34
C GLN A 83 -20.79 -2.54 19.23
N ILE A 84 -21.47 -1.71 20.02
CA ILE A 84 -21.22 -0.28 20.14
C ILE A 84 -21.01 -0.01 21.63
N ASN A 85 -19.90 0.65 21.99
CA ASN A 85 -19.57 1.05 23.34
C ASN A 85 -19.39 2.57 23.41
#